data_AF-A0A351FUJ3-F1
#
_entry.id   AF-A0A351FUJ3-F1
#
_cell.length_a   1.000
_cell.length_b   1.000
_cell.length_c   1.000
_cell.angle_alpha   90.00
_cell.angle_beta   90.00
_cell.angle_gamma   90.00
#
_symmetry.space_group_name_H-M   'P 1'
#
loop_
_entity.id
_entity.type
_entity.pdbx_description
1 polymer ?
#
loop_
_entity_poly.entity_id
_entity_poly.type
_entity_poly.pdbx_seq_one_letter_code
_entity_poly.pdbx_strand_id
1 'polypeptide(L)'
;MRFRPLLLISILLVATGALAQDKANKPILVSERARAIHRSAPVIDGHNDLPWAMRQIKGRFDATDISQHQPSLHTDIPRLKKGGVGAQFWSVYVPVSTQRDGKALATTLEQIDLVHEMIRRYPETFQLALGTDDIQRIRGEGKIASLIGVEGGHSIENSLNVLRQLYARGARYMTLTHSKTLDWADSCTDEAKHGGLSKFGEQVVREMNRLGMLVDISHVSPDCMRDTLRVTQAPVIFSHSSARAVADHPRNVPDDVLRLTRDNGGVVMINFFNSFVHPDDAQRSVERMEL
;
A
#
# COMPACT_ATOMS: atom_id res chain seq x y z
N MET A 1 -67.22 34.34 19.58
CA MET A 1 -66.22 34.86 18.63
C MET A 1 -64.93 35.15 19.40
N ARG A 2 -63.86 34.42 19.06
CA ARG A 2 -62.43 34.69 19.31
C ARG A 2 -61.91 34.72 20.76
N PHE A 3 -61.44 33.56 21.20
CA PHE A 3 -60.31 33.38 22.11
C PHE A 3 -59.05 34.06 21.54
N ARG A 4 -58.29 34.74 22.38
CA ARG A 4 -56.90 35.16 22.12
C ARG A 4 -56.01 34.55 23.18
N PRO A 5 -55.03 33.72 22.79
CA PRO A 5 -53.83 33.57 23.61
C PRO A 5 -52.53 33.64 22.79
N LEU A 6 -51.45 33.73 23.59
CA LEU A 6 -50.03 33.54 23.30
C LEU A 6 -49.27 34.68 22.62
N LEU A 7 -47.98 34.88 22.86
CA LEU A 7 -47.02 34.63 23.95
C LEU A 7 -45.71 35.07 23.28
N LEU A 8 -45.00 36.06 23.83
CA LEU A 8 -43.58 36.23 23.48
C LEU A 8 -42.84 34.96 23.91
N ILE A 9 -41.98 34.42 23.05
CA ILE A 9 -40.61 33.99 23.38
C ILE A 9 -39.89 33.80 22.05
N SER A 10 -39.00 34.74 21.75
CA SER A 10 -38.01 34.64 20.68
C SER A 10 -36.87 33.76 21.22
N ILE A 11 -36.81 32.49 20.80
CA ILE A 11 -35.63 31.65 21.07
C ILE A 11 -34.53 32.07 20.10
N LEU A 12 -33.55 32.78 20.67
CA LEU A 12 -32.27 33.08 20.07
C LEU A 12 -31.48 31.77 19.97
N LEU A 13 -31.60 31.05 18.85
CA LEU A 13 -30.76 29.88 18.56
C LEU A 13 -29.40 30.36 18.01
N VAL A 14 -28.56 30.90 18.89
CA VAL A 14 -27.19 31.33 18.55
C VAL A 14 -26.20 30.20 18.79
N ALA A 15 -25.58 29.78 17.69
CA ALA A 15 -24.21 29.30 17.59
C ALA A 15 -23.77 28.13 18.48
N THR A 16 -24.20 26.91 18.16
CA THR A 16 -23.47 25.69 18.55
C THR A 16 -22.64 25.10 17.40
N GLY A 17 -22.76 25.61 16.18
CA GLY A 17 -22.03 25.10 15.00
C GLY A 17 -20.58 25.57 14.85
N ALA A 18 -20.15 26.61 15.58
CA ALA A 18 -18.84 27.23 15.38
C ALA A 18 -17.69 26.57 16.18
N LEU A 19 -18.00 25.77 17.21
CA LEU A 19 -16.97 25.20 18.10
C LEU A 19 -16.39 23.86 17.62
N ALA A 20 -16.96 23.24 16.58
CA ALA A 20 -16.49 21.95 16.06
C ALA A 20 -15.43 22.09 14.95
N GLN A 21 -15.30 23.26 14.31
CA GLN A 21 -14.41 23.47 13.16
C GLN A 21 -12.99 23.92 13.54
N ASP A 22 -12.75 24.35 14.79
CA ASP A 22 -11.50 24.98 15.21
C ASP A 22 -10.36 24.02 15.60
N LYS A 23 -10.59 22.69 15.62
CA LYS A 23 -9.54 21.71 15.93
C LYS A 23 -8.65 21.35 14.73
N ALA A 24 -9.02 21.72 13.50
CA ALA A 24 -8.43 21.16 12.29
C ALA A 24 -7.14 21.86 11.79
N ASN A 25 -6.70 22.99 12.39
CA ASN A 25 -5.66 23.82 11.77
C ASN A 25 -4.60 24.38 12.72
N LYS A 26 -4.28 23.69 13.82
CA LYS A 26 -3.05 24.01 14.56
C LYS A 26 -1.86 23.54 13.73
N PRO A 27 -0.88 24.41 13.40
CA PRO A 27 0.31 23.98 12.68
C PRO A 27 1.01 22.87 13.47
N ILE A 28 1.30 21.76 12.81
CA ILE A 28 2.03 20.66 13.42
C ILE A 28 3.46 21.15 13.70
N LEU A 29 3.75 21.39 14.98
CA LEU A 29 5.07 21.78 15.43
C LEU A 29 5.98 20.55 15.49
N VAL A 30 6.76 20.35 14.43
CA VAL A 30 7.78 19.29 14.40
C VAL A 30 9.04 19.80 15.12
N SER A 31 9.39 19.17 16.24
CA SER A 31 10.56 19.51 17.04
C SER A 31 11.87 19.31 16.27
N GLU A 32 12.93 20.04 16.62
CA GLU A 32 14.23 19.86 15.99
C GLU A 32 14.79 18.46 16.20
N ARG A 33 14.49 17.82 17.34
CA ARG A 33 14.81 16.42 17.60
C ARG A 33 14.13 15.49 16.59
N ALA A 34 12.84 15.68 16.32
CA ALA A 34 12.12 14.88 15.32
C ALA A 34 12.71 15.08 13.91
N ARG A 35 13.07 16.32 13.56
CA ARG A 35 13.77 16.61 12.29
C ARG A 35 15.13 15.95 12.22
N ALA A 36 15.90 15.96 13.31
CA ALA A 36 17.20 15.30 13.38
C ALA A 36 17.08 13.78 13.20
N ILE A 37 16.10 13.13 13.84
CA ILE A 37 15.81 11.70 13.65
C ILE A 37 15.47 11.43 12.18
N HIS A 38 14.56 12.22 11.59
CA HIS A 38 14.16 12.07 10.20
C HIS A 38 15.31 12.28 9.21
N ARG A 39 16.27 13.16 9.50
CA ARG A 39 17.48 13.34 8.68
C ARG A 39 18.50 12.21 8.89
N SER A 40 18.49 11.54 10.04
CA SER A 40 19.46 10.49 10.38
C SER A 40 19.15 9.13 9.75
N ALA A 41 17.90 8.89 9.36
CA ALA A 41 17.47 7.66 8.72
C ALA A 41 16.49 7.96 7.58
N PRO A 42 16.73 7.46 6.36
CA PRO A 42 15.81 7.66 5.25
C PRO A 42 14.47 6.97 5.53
N VAL A 43 13.40 7.54 4.97
CA VAL A 43 12.15 6.81 4.86
C VAL A 43 12.30 5.75 3.78
N ILE A 44 11.96 4.51 4.13
CA ILE A 44 11.76 3.39 3.19
C ILE A 44 10.27 3.13 3.16
N ASP A 45 9.61 3.58 2.10
CA ASP A 45 8.18 3.40 1.93
C ASP A 45 7.90 2.10 1.16
N GLY A 46 6.91 1.34 1.67
CA GLY A 46 6.62 -0.02 1.23
C GLY A 46 5.70 -0.10 0.03
N HIS A 47 4.98 0.96 -0.32
CA HIS A 47 3.94 0.89 -1.34
C HIS A 47 3.53 2.26 -1.86
N ASN A 48 3.80 2.54 -3.14
CA ASN A 48 3.33 3.76 -3.79
C ASN A 48 2.85 3.49 -5.23
N ASP A 49 1.59 3.85 -5.50
CA ASP A 49 0.89 3.61 -6.77
C ASP A 49 1.14 4.66 -7.84
N LEU A 50 2.20 5.47 -7.74
CA LEU A 50 2.58 6.40 -8.81
C LEU A 50 2.60 5.74 -10.21
N PRO A 51 3.13 4.52 -10.41
CA PRO A 51 3.07 3.86 -11.72
C PRO A 51 1.64 3.65 -12.23
N TRP A 52 0.70 3.32 -11.34
CA TRP A 52 -0.71 3.18 -11.73
C TRP A 52 -1.34 4.53 -12.07
N ALA A 53 -1.08 5.57 -11.27
CA ALA A 53 -1.57 6.92 -11.54
C ALA A 53 -1.08 7.44 -12.90
N MET A 54 0.18 7.19 -13.25
CA MET A 54 0.74 7.56 -14.57
C MET A 54 0.06 6.81 -15.71
N ARG A 55 -0.24 5.52 -15.52
CA ARG A 55 -1.00 4.74 -16.50
C ARG A 55 -2.40 5.34 -16.75
N GLN A 56 -3.08 5.80 -15.69
CA GLN A 56 -4.41 6.39 -15.80
C GLN A 56 -4.42 7.75 -16.53
N ILE A 57 -3.33 8.51 -16.44
CA ILE A 57 -3.20 9.85 -17.05
C ILE A 57 -2.83 9.78 -18.56
N LYS A 58 -3.01 8.61 -19.21
CA LYS A 58 -2.90 8.39 -20.66
C LYS A 58 -1.53 8.61 -21.30
N GLY A 59 -0.43 8.51 -20.56
CA GLY A 59 0.88 8.39 -21.20
C GLY A 59 2.02 8.56 -20.24
N ARG A 60 2.58 7.42 -19.82
CA ARG A 60 3.96 7.21 -19.35
C ARG A 60 4.54 8.40 -18.55
N PHE A 61 5.86 8.58 -18.53
CA PHE A 61 6.49 9.73 -17.86
C PHE A 61 6.78 10.87 -18.84
N ASP A 62 6.21 10.80 -20.04
CA ASP A 62 6.28 11.81 -21.09
C ASP A 62 5.14 12.84 -20.99
N ALA A 63 3.93 12.43 -20.55
CA ALA A 63 2.81 13.35 -20.40
C ALA A 63 2.78 14.12 -19.06
N THR A 64 3.42 13.58 -18.01
CA THR A 64 3.43 14.20 -16.67
C THR A 64 4.85 14.32 -16.14
N ASP A 65 5.33 15.55 -15.94
CA ASP A 65 6.67 15.79 -15.41
C ASP A 65 6.70 15.82 -13.87
N ILE A 66 6.98 14.66 -13.27
CA ILE A 66 7.09 14.54 -11.81
C ILE A 66 8.34 15.23 -11.22
N SER A 67 9.21 15.83 -12.04
CA SER A 67 10.27 16.73 -11.54
C SER A 67 9.72 18.03 -10.95
N GLN A 68 8.50 18.38 -11.36
CA GLN A 68 7.74 19.52 -10.87
C GLN A 68 6.65 19.07 -9.91
N HIS A 69 6.10 20.03 -9.17
CA HIS A 69 4.97 19.77 -8.29
C HIS A 69 3.75 19.26 -9.07
N GLN A 70 3.13 18.19 -8.60
CA GLN A 70 1.95 17.58 -9.22
C GLN A 70 0.72 17.69 -8.30
N PRO A 71 -0.17 18.67 -8.50
CA PRO A 71 -1.30 18.92 -7.59
C PRO A 71 -2.32 17.77 -7.52
N SER A 72 -2.48 17.02 -8.61
CA SER A 72 -3.41 15.89 -8.71
C SER A 72 -2.84 14.57 -8.20
N LEU A 73 -1.57 14.55 -7.79
CA LEU A 73 -0.88 13.37 -7.28
C LEU A 73 -0.41 13.60 -5.84
N HIS A 74 -0.21 12.50 -5.12
CA HIS A 74 0.47 12.54 -3.82
C HIS A 74 1.99 12.55 -3.95
N THR A 75 2.51 12.08 -5.09
CA THR A 75 3.94 11.83 -5.30
C THR A 75 4.49 12.71 -6.43
N ASP A 76 5.54 13.44 -6.12
CA ASP A 76 6.43 14.14 -7.06
C ASP A 76 7.84 14.24 -6.47
N ILE A 77 8.86 14.51 -7.29
CA ILE A 77 10.26 14.57 -6.86
C ILE A 77 10.49 15.62 -5.76
N PRO A 78 9.94 16.85 -5.85
CA PRO A 78 10.05 17.82 -4.76
C PRO A 78 9.52 17.30 -3.41
N ARG A 79 8.34 16.65 -3.39
CA ARG A 79 7.76 16.05 -2.18
C ARG A 79 8.58 14.87 -1.67
N LEU A 80 9.06 13.98 -2.53
CA LEU A 80 9.92 12.85 -2.15
C LEU A 80 11.21 13.33 -1.45
N LYS A 81 11.88 14.34 -2.03
CA LYS A 81 13.08 14.94 -1.44
C LYS A 81 12.78 15.64 -0.12
N LYS A 82 11.70 16.44 -0.07
CA LYS A 82 11.28 17.14 1.16
C LYS A 82 10.89 16.17 2.28
N GLY A 83 10.28 15.04 1.93
CA GLY A 83 9.85 13.99 2.85
C GLY A 83 10.95 13.00 3.22
N GLY A 84 12.20 13.21 2.81
CA GLY A 84 13.33 12.38 3.20
C GLY A 84 13.23 10.92 2.74
N VAL A 85 12.51 10.66 1.64
CA VAL A 85 12.39 9.30 1.07
C VAL A 85 13.73 8.91 0.46
N GLY A 86 14.33 7.83 0.97
CA GLY A 86 15.59 7.29 0.47
C GLY A 86 15.43 5.95 -0.24
N ALA A 87 14.32 5.25 -0.02
CA ALA A 87 13.93 4.11 -0.83
C ALA A 87 12.40 4.03 -0.96
N GLN A 88 11.94 3.56 -2.11
CA GLN A 88 10.52 3.42 -2.41
C GLN A 88 10.30 2.10 -3.14
N PHE A 89 9.40 1.28 -2.64
CA PHE A 89 8.77 0.24 -3.44
C PHE A 89 7.67 0.85 -4.29
N TRP A 90 7.86 0.82 -5.61
CA TRP A 90 6.86 1.24 -6.57
C TRP A 90 5.92 0.07 -6.85
N SER A 91 4.63 0.28 -6.59
CA SER A 91 3.62 -0.75 -6.81
C SER A 91 3.44 -0.96 -8.31
N VAL A 92 3.64 -2.21 -8.72
CA VAL A 92 3.19 -2.74 -10.00
C VAL A 92 1.85 -3.42 -9.74
N TYR A 93 0.85 -2.58 -9.60
CA TYR A 93 -0.55 -2.95 -9.49
C TYR A 93 -1.20 -3.13 -10.86
N VAL A 94 -2.03 -4.17 -10.98
CA VAL A 94 -2.97 -4.32 -12.10
C VAL A 94 -4.35 -4.74 -11.57
N PRO A 95 -5.46 -4.20 -12.13
CA PRO A 95 -6.80 -4.55 -11.67
C PRO A 95 -7.08 -6.04 -11.78
N VAL A 96 -7.77 -6.61 -10.79
CA VAL A 96 -8.18 -8.03 -10.78
C VAL A 96 -8.99 -8.45 -12.02
N SER A 97 -9.63 -7.49 -12.72
CA SER A 97 -10.32 -7.76 -13.98
C SER A 97 -9.38 -8.25 -15.09
N THR A 98 -8.10 -7.88 -15.08
CA THR A 98 -7.14 -8.33 -16.09
C THR A 98 -6.89 -9.84 -16.05
N GLN A 99 -7.13 -10.49 -14.90
CA GLN A 99 -7.08 -11.95 -14.81
C GLN A 99 -8.18 -12.60 -15.64
N ARG A 100 -9.41 -12.07 -15.56
CA ARG A 100 -10.55 -12.58 -16.35
C ARG A 100 -10.33 -12.39 -17.84
N ASP A 101 -9.64 -11.32 -18.22
CA ASP A 101 -9.33 -10.98 -19.61
C ASP A 101 -8.09 -11.71 -20.15
N GLY A 102 -7.38 -12.51 -19.34
CA GLY A 102 -6.14 -13.20 -19.72
C GLY A 102 -4.98 -12.24 -20.02
N LYS A 103 -4.94 -11.09 -19.34
CA LYS A 103 -3.98 -10.00 -19.57
C LYS A 103 -3.20 -9.59 -18.32
N ALA A 104 -3.32 -10.33 -17.22
CA ALA A 104 -2.71 -9.94 -15.95
C ALA A 104 -1.18 -9.89 -16.07
N LEU A 105 -0.56 -10.92 -16.64
CA LEU A 105 0.88 -10.94 -16.84
C LEU A 105 1.34 -9.83 -17.80
N ALA A 106 0.71 -9.70 -18.96
CA ALA A 106 1.08 -8.68 -19.95
C ALA A 106 1.01 -7.27 -19.35
N THR A 107 -0.08 -6.95 -18.66
CA THR A 107 -0.27 -5.65 -18.00
C THR A 107 0.77 -5.43 -16.88
N THR A 108 1.10 -6.47 -16.13
CA THR A 108 2.13 -6.42 -15.09
C THR A 108 3.50 -6.10 -15.68
N LEU A 109 3.86 -6.72 -16.81
CA LEU A 109 5.13 -6.45 -17.49
C LEU A 109 5.20 -5.01 -18.01
N GLU A 110 4.09 -4.46 -18.51
CA GLU A 110 4.01 -3.04 -18.91
C GLU A 110 4.18 -2.09 -17.71
N GLN A 111 3.61 -2.42 -16.55
CA GLN A 111 3.79 -1.65 -15.32
C GLN A 111 5.23 -1.72 -14.79
N ILE A 112 5.91 -2.87 -14.92
CA ILE A 112 7.35 -2.98 -14.64
C ILE A 112 8.16 -2.07 -15.58
N ASP A 113 7.84 -2.07 -16.88
CA ASP A 113 8.52 -1.19 -17.85
C ASP A 113 8.31 0.30 -17.53
N LEU A 114 7.12 0.68 -17.05
CA LEU A 114 6.82 2.03 -16.57
C LEU A 114 7.75 2.46 -15.41
N VAL A 115 8.03 1.58 -14.46
CA VAL A 115 8.99 1.87 -13.38
C VAL A 115 10.40 2.04 -13.93
N HIS A 116 10.83 1.15 -14.84
CA HIS A 116 12.15 1.28 -15.49
C HIS A 116 12.28 2.55 -16.33
N GLU A 117 11.21 2.96 -17.01
CA GLU A 117 11.15 4.21 -17.74
C GLU A 117 11.27 5.43 -16.82
N MET A 118 10.55 5.45 -15.69
CA MET A 118 10.70 6.50 -14.68
C MET A 118 12.16 6.68 -14.26
N ILE A 119 12.83 5.56 -13.97
CA ILE A 119 14.24 5.55 -13.57
C ILE A 119 15.12 6.10 -14.69
N ARG A 120 14.91 5.67 -15.94
CA ARG A 120 15.64 6.20 -17.12
C ARG A 120 15.37 7.69 -17.37
N ARG A 121 14.16 8.16 -17.07
CA ARG A 121 13.76 9.56 -17.30
C ARG A 121 14.35 10.52 -16.28
N TYR A 122 14.55 10.06 -15.04
CA TYR A 122 15.06 10.85 -13.92
C TYR A 122 16.26 10.17 -13.22
N PRO A 123 17.36 9.90 -13.94
CA PRO A 123 18.49 9.11 -13.43
C PRO A 123 19.29 9.83 -12.33
N GLU A 124 19.16 11.16 -12.25
CA GLU A 124 19.72 11.99 -11.17
C GLU A 124 18.93 11.86 -9.86
N THR A 125 17.73 11.28 -9.89
CA THR A 125 16.87 11.12 -8.71
C THR A 125 16.64 9.66 -8.35
N PHE A 126 16.44 8.77 -9.33
CA PHE A 126 16.09 7.38 -9.08
C PHE A 126 17.15 6.43 -9.62
N GLN A 127 17.32 5.30 -8.94
CA GLN A 127 18.07 4.16 -9.45
C GLN A 127 17.45 2.86 -8.96
N LEU A 128 17.42 1.84 -9.81
CA LEU A 128 16.89 0.52 -9.46
C LEU A 128 17.74 -0.11 -8.35
N ALA A 129 17.09 -0.60 -7.31
CA ALA A 129 17.70 -1.39 -6.25
C ALA A 129 17.14 -2.82 -6.23
N LEU A 130 18.03 -3.80 -6.16
CA LEU A 130 17.69 -5.22 -6.14
C LEU A 130 17.98 -5.87 -4.78
N GLY A 131 18.49 -5.11 -3.82
CA GLY A 131 18.80 -5.59 -2.47
C GLY A 131 19.28 -4.45 -1.57
N THR A 132 19.62 -4.80 -0.34
CA THR A 132 20.04 -3.83 0.69
C THR A 132 21.32 -3.07 0.31
N ASP A 133 22.26 -3.74 -0.36
CA ASP A 133 23.53 -3.12 -0.76
C ASP A 133 23.31 -2.04 -1.81
N ASP A 134 22.39 -2.26 -2.76
CA ASP A 134 21.95 -1.23 -3.69
C ASP A 134 21.29 -0.07 -2.97
N ILE A 135 20.39 -0.35 -2.01
CA ILE A 135 19.73 0.72 -1.24
C ILE A 135 20.78 1.60 -0.54
N GLN A 136 21.77 0.99 0.11
CA GLN A 136 22.82 1.73 0.81
C GLN A 136 23.68 2.55 -0.15
N ARG A 137 24.12 1.95 -1.27
CA ARG A 137 24.94 2.62 -2.28
C ARG A 137 24.20 3.80 -2.93
N ILE A 138 22.99 3.56 -3.45
CA ILE A 138 22.17 4.57 -4.15
C ILE A 138 21.87 5.76 -3.24
N ARG A 139 21.56 5.49 -1.97
CA ARG A 139 21.37 6.54 -0.98
C ARG A 139 22.65 7.34 -0.74
N GLY A 140 23.81 6.68 -0.68
CA GLY A 140 25.11 7.35 -0.57
C GLY A 140 25.40 8.30 -1.73
N GLU A 141 24.83 8.04 -2.90
CA GLU A 141 24.88 8.90 -4.09
C GLU A 141 23.83 10.03 -4.07
N GLY A 142 23.04 10.16 -3.00
CA GLY A 142 22.00 11.19 -2.87
C GLY A 142 20.72 10.92 -3.69
N LYS A 143 20.55 9.68 -4.17
CA LYS A 143 19.40 9.25 -4.97
C LYS A 143 18.42 8.44 -4.12
N ILE A 144 17.23 8.22 -4.69
CA ILE A 144 16.18 7.37 -4.14
C ILE A 144 16.33 5.97 -4.74
N ALA A 145 16.50 4.97 -3.88
CA ALA A 145 16.49 3.58 -4.29
C ALA A 145 15.07 3.14 -4.68
N SER A 146 14.89 2.82 -5.95
CA SER A 146 13.61 2.40 -6.51
C SER A 146 13.55 0.88 -6.57
N LEU A 147 12.60 0.28 -5.86
CA LEU A 147 12.33 -1.15 -5.86
C LEU A 147 10.98 -1.41 -6.53
N ILE A 148 10.75 -2.65 -6.97
CA ILE A 148 9.50 -3.06 -7.61
C ILE A 148 8.76 -4.04 -6.69
N GLY A 149 7.50 -3.73 -6.44
CA GLY A 149 6.58 -4.59 -5.71
C GLY A 149 5.40 -5.01 -6.58
N VAL A 150 5.19 -6.30 -6.80
CA VAL A 150 4.05 -6.78 -7.60
C VAL A 150 2.83 -6.88 -6.70
N GLU A 151 1.78 -6.11 -6.97
CA GLU A 151 0.59 -6.08 -6.13
C GLU A 151 -0.50 -7.01 -6.70
N GLY A 152 -0.55 -8.22 -6.15
CA GLY A 152 -1.57 -9.21 -6.43
C GLY A 152 -1.03 -10.42 -7.20
N GLY A 153 -1.24 -11.60 -6.62
CA GLY A 153 -0.78 -12.88 -7.16
C GLY A 153 -1.47 -13.31 -8.45
N HIS A 154 -2.55 -12.67 -8.88
CA HIS A 154 -3.12 -12.89 -10.21
C HIS A 154 -2.13 -12.57 -11.34
N SER A 155 -1.14 -11.73 -11.05
CA SER A 155 -0.03 -11.37 -11.96
C SER A 155 0.84 -12.56 -12.37
N ILE A 156 0.87 -13.65 -11.59
CA ILE A 156 1.63 -14.85 -11.92
C ILE A 156 0.83 -15.90 -12.69
N GLU A 157 -0.47 -15.68 -12.91
CA GLU A 157 -1.35 -16.58 -13.69
C GLU A 157 -1.17 -18.06 -13.30
N ASN A 158 -1.16 -18.33 -11.99
CA ASN A 158 -0.97 -19.66 -11.40
C ASN A 158 0.34 -20.38 -11.82
N SER A 159 1.41 -19.63 -12.07
CA SER A 159 2.68 -20.18 -12.57
C SER A 159 3.90 -19.74 -11.77
N LEU A 160 4.58 -20.71 -11.16
CA LEU A 160 5.89 -20.48 -10.51
C LEU A 160 6.97 -20.05 -11.51
N ASN A 161 6.85 -20.45 -12.79
CA ASN A 161 7.74 -19.96 -13.84
C ASN A 161 7.57 -18.45 -14.04
N VAL A 162 6.33 -17.96 -14.03
CA VAL A 162 6.04 -16.53 -14.18
C VAL A 162 6.54 -15.77 -12.95
N LEU A 163 6.34 -16.29 -11.73
CA LEU A 163 6.90 -15.70 -10.51
C LEU A 163 8.43 -15.49 -10.62
N ARG A 164 9.18 -16.51 -11.04
CA ARG A 164 10.63 -16.41 -11.29
C ARG A 164 10.98 -15.35 -12.34
N GLN A 165 10.17 -15.27 -13.39
CA GLN A 165 10.36 -14.30 -14.46
C GLN A 165 10.09 -12.85 -14.02
N LEU A 166 9.15 -12.62 -13.10
CA LEU A 166 8.92 -11.31 -12.50
C LEU A 166 10.07 -10.93 -11.57
N TYR A 167 10.56 -11.87 -10.74
CA TYR A 167 11.74 -11.66 -9.90
C TYR A 167 12.99 -11.26 -10.73
N ALA A 168 13.24 -11.98 -11.83
CA ALA A 168 14.34 -11.72 -12.75
C ALA A 168 14.25 -10.33 -13.42
N ARG A 169 13.05 -9.76 -13.51
CA ARG A 169 12.79 -8.40 -14.04
C ARG A 169 12.86 -7.30 -12.98
N GLY A 170 13.23 -7.65 -11.75
CA GLY A 170 13.51 -6.71 -10.67
C GLY A 170 12.47 -6.68 -9.55
N ALA A 171 11.38 -7.45 -9.63
CA ALA A 171 10.41 -7.54 -8.53
C ALA A 171 11.07 -8.10 -7.26
N ARG A 172 10.82 -7.46 -6.11
CA ARG A 172 11.42 -7.83 -4.81
C ARG A 172 10.42 -8.14 -3.71
N TYR A 173 9.14 -7.79 -3.90
CA TYR A 173 8.04 -8.45 -3.21
C TYR A 173 6.93 -8.82 -4.19
N MET A 174 6.06 -9.73 -3.75
CA MET A 174 4.73 -9.89 -4.33
C MET A 174 3.68 -9.93 -3.22
N THR A 175 2.62 -9.13 -3.36
CA THR A 175 1.41 -9.22 -2.53
C THR A 175 0.60 -10.43 -2.98
N LEU A 176 0.31 -11.37 -2.08
CA LEU A 176 -0.27 -12.67 -2.47
C LEU A 176 -1.64 -12.53 -3.15
N THR A 177 -2.47 -11.58 -2.72
CA THR A 177 -3.74 -11.23 -3.35
C THR A 177 -3.87 -9.72 -3.51
N HIS A 178 -4.90 -9.27 -4.24
CA HIS A 178 -5.43 -7.92 -4.11
C HIS A 178 -6.86 -8.03 -3.56
N SER A 179 -7.85 -7.33 -4.13
CA SER A 179 -9.24 -7.34 -3.65
C SER A 179 -10.08 -8.59 -3.96
N LYS A 180 -9.50 -9.63 -4.58
CA LYS A 180 -10.22 -10.86 -4.96
C LYS A 180 -9.49 -12.13 -4.56
N THR A 181 -10.27 -13.13 -4.17
CA THR A 181 -9.79 -14.48 -3.82
C THR A 181 -9.37 -15.23 -5.07
N LEU A 182 -8.12 -15.69 -5.07
CA LEU A 182 -7.50 -16.42 -6.17
C LEU A 182 -7.74 -17.93 -6.05
N ASP A 183 -7.22 -18.71 -7.00
CA ASP A 183 -7.27 -20.17 -6.95
C ASP A 183 -6.37 -20.77 -5.87
N TRP A 184 -5.59 -19.94 -5.18
CA TRP A 184 -4.60 -20.40 -4.22
C TRP A 184 -4.38 -19.54 -2.97
N ALA A 185 -5.05 -18.39 -2.86
CA ALA A 185 -4.99 -17.52 -1.69
C ALA A 185 -6.28 -16.71 -1.57
N ASP A 186 -6.79 -16.63 -0.34
CA ASP A 186 -8.00 -15.87 -0.01
C ASP A 186 -7.70 -14.39 0.25
N SER A 187 -8.53 -13.50 -0.29
CA SER A 187 -8.49 -12.05 -0.06
C SER A 187 -9.32 -11.67 1.17
N CYS A 188 -8.96 -10.59 1.86
CA CYS A 188 -9.78 -10.06 2.97
C CYS A 188 -11.06 -9.35 2.54
N THR A 189 -11.24 -9.08 1.23
CA THR A 189 -12.39 -8.35 0.70
C THR A 189 -13.22 -9.18 -0.29
N ASP A 190 -13.10 -10.49 -0.25
CA ASP A 190 -13.81 -11.41 -1.13
C ASP A 190 -14.13 -12.71 -0.39
N GLU A 191 -15.02 -13.53 -0.95
CA GLU A 191 -15.38 -14.81 -0.34
C GLU A 191 -14.16 -15.75 -0.26
N ALA A 192 -14.00 -16.40 0.89
CA ALA A 192 -12.96 -17.38 1.10
C ALA A 192 -13.26 -18.68 0.33
N LYS A 193 -12.24 -19.25 -0.33
CA LYS A 193 -12.32 -20.53 -1.05
C LYS A 193 -11.47 -21.61 -0.40
N HIS A 194 -10.38 -21.23 0.27
CA HIS A 194 -9.36 -22.17 0.75
C HIS A 194 -9.28 -22.25 2.27
N GLY A 195 -9.84 -21.25 2.97
CA GLY A 195 -9.60 -21.06 4.40
C GLY A 195 -8.18 -20.55 4.67
N GLY A 196 -7.64 -19.74 3.75
CA GLY A 196 -6.27 -19.24 3.80
C GLY A 196 -5.50 -19.51 2.51
N LEU A 197 -4.51 -20.40 2.57
CA LEU A 197 -3.73 -20.84 1.41
C LEU A 197 -4.12 -22.23 0.93
N SER A 198 -4.17 -22.43 -0.40
CA SER A 198 -4.20 -23.78 -0.95
C SER A 198 -2.81 -24.43 -0.90
N LYS A 199 -2.72 -25.74 -1.20
CA LYS A 199 -1.41 -26.43 -1.36
C LYS A 199 -0.50 -25.74 -2.39
N PHE A 200 -1.07 -25.21 -3.47
CA PHE A 200 -0.31 -24.45 -4.45
C PHE A 200 0.13 -23.09 -3.89
N GLY A 201 -0.73 -22.42 -3.11
CA GLY A 201 -0.38 -21.18 -2.42
C GLY A 201 0.81 -21.36 -1.48
N GLU A 202 0.87 -22.46 -0.73
CA GLU A 202 2.07 -22.76 0.06
C GLU A 202 3.32 -22.97 -0.79
N GLN A 203 3.21 -23.54 -2.00
CA GLN A 203 4.33 -23.68 -2.93
C GLN A 203 4.80 -22.32 -3.46
N VAL A 204 3.86 -21.40 -3.72
CA VAL A 204 4.18 -20.01 -4.11
C VAL A 204 5.00 -19.34 -3.02
N VAL A 205 4.56 -19.40 -1.75
CA VAL A 205 5.29 -18.82 -0.60
C VAL A 205 6.70 -19.41 -0.49
N ARG A 206 6.85 -20.74 -0.58
CA ARG A 206 8.16 -21.40 -0.52
C ARG A 206 9.06 -21.00 -1.69
N GLU A 207 8.51 -20.84 -2.89
CA GLU A 207 9.28 -20.38 -4.05
C GLU A 207 9.73 -18.92 -3.89
N MET A 208 8.90 -18.05 -3.30
CA MET A 208 9.30 -16.69 -2.96
C MET A 208 10.45 -16.68 -1.95
N ASN A 209 10.39 -17.51 -0.90
CA ASN A 209 11.51 -17.67 0.04
C ASN A 209 12.78 -18.17 -0.67
N ARG A 210 12.66 -19.17 -1.55
CA ARG A 210 13.80 -19.71 -2.33
C ARG A 210 14.45 -18.64 -3.23
N LEU A 211 13.65 -17.75 -3.81
CA LEU A 211 14.14 -16.64 -4.64
C LEU A 211 14.75 -15.49 -3.83
N GLY A 212 14.49 -15.41 -2.52
CA GLY A 212 14.75 -14.20 -1.75
C GLY A 212 13.82 -13.05 -2.14
N MET A 213 12.59 -13.37 -2.54
CA MET A 213 11.50 -12.41 -2.75
C MET A 213 10.71 -12.26 -1.45
N LEU A 214 10.47 -11.03 -1.01
CA LEU A 214 9.66 -10.73 0.16
C LEU A 214 8.21 -11.18 -0.07
N VAL A 215 7.64 -11.86 0.92
CA VAL A 215 6.23 -12.26 0.93
C VAL A 215 5.42 -11.14 1.55
N ASP A 216 4.61 -10.47 0.73
CA ASP A 216 3.70 -9.42 1.20
C ASP A 216 2.30 -9.98 1.42
N ILE A 217 1.81 -9.84 2.65
CA ILE A 217 0.50 -10.30 3.10
C ILE A 217 -0.46 -9.16 3.41
N SER A 218 -0.25 -7.99 2.80
CA SER A 218 -1.33 -7.02 2.59
C SER A 218 -2.43 -7.64 1.72
N HIS A 219 -3.67 -7.14 1.82
CA HIS A 219 -4.85 -7.61 1.09
C HIS A 219 -5.35 -9.04 1.34
N VAL A 220 -4.57 -9.94 1.94
CA VAL A 220 -4.99 -11.33 2.17
C VAL A 220 -5.94 -11.46 3.36
N SER A 221 -6.75 -12.52 3.38
CA SER A 221 -7.63 -12.81 4.52
C SER A 221 -6.84 -13.11 5.80
N PRO A 222 -7.40 -12.92 7.01
CA PRO A 222 -6.73 -13.29 8.26
C PRO A 222 -6.23 -14.74 8.31
N ASP A 223 -6.96 -15.69 7.74
CA ASP A 223 -6.52 -17.09 7.70
C ASP A 223 -5.35 -17.29 6.73
N CYS A 224 -5.34 -16.57 5.61
CA CYS A 224 -4.22 -16.54 4.68
C CYS A 224 -2.97 -15.91 5.34
N MET A 225 -3.13 -14.89 6.19
CA MET A 225 -2.03 -14.33 6.99
C MET A 225 -1.42 -15.39 7.91
N ARG A 226 -2.27 -16.13 8.65
CA ARG A 226 -1.84 -17.18 9.58
C ARG A 226 -1.15 -18.34 8.86
N ASP A 227 -1.72 -18.80 7.75
CA ASP A 227 -1.12 -19.84 6.93
C ASP A 227 0.22 -19.42 6.33
N THR A 228 0.32 -18.18 5.84
CA THR A 228 1.58 -17.67 5.31
C THR A 228 2.64 -17.61 6.40
N LEU A 229 2.30 -17.11 7.59
CA LEU A 229 3.22 -17.05 8.75
C LEU A 229 3.65 -18.44 9.24
N ARG A 230 2.79 -19.47 9.09
CA ARG A 230 3.13 -20.86 9.36
C ARG A 230 4.08 -21.46 8.31
N VAL A 231 3.92 -21.09 7.04
CA VAL A 231 4.62 -21.73 5.91
C VAL A 231 5.95 -21.06 5.57
N THR A 232 6.02 -19.73 5.71
CA THR A 232 7.19 -18.94 5.31
C THR A 232 8.44 -19.34 6.11
N GLN A 233 9.59 -19.30 5.44
CA GLN A 233 10.91 -19.55 6.03
C GLN A 233 11.70 -18.26 6.31
N ALA A 234 11.12 -17.11 5.96
CA ALA A 234 11.71 -15.78 6.14
C ALA A 234 10.68 -14.79 6.69
N PRO A 235 11.12 -13.65 7.26
CA PRO A 235 10.23 -12.57 7.66
C PRO A 235 9.30 -12.11 6.53
N VAL A 236 8.01 -11.98 6.83
CA VAL A 236 7.01 -11.41 5.91
C VAL A 236 6.93 -9.89 6.06
N ILE A 237 6.27 -9.24 5.11
CA ILE A 237 5.86 -7.85 5.24
C ILE A 237 4.35 -7.70 5.09
N PHE A 238 3.81 -6.64 5.68
CA PHE A 238 2.61 -5.99 5.19
C PHE A 238 3.06 -4.67 4.59
N SER A 239 3.17 -4.60 3.26
CA SER A 239 3.65 -3.40 2.56
C SER A 239 2.78 -2.15 2.80
N HIS A 240 1.48 -2.32 3.06
CA HIS A 240 0.54 -1.23 3.35
C HIS A 240 -0.72 -1.72 4.08
N SER A 241 -0.59 -2.04 5.38
CA SER A 241 -1.74 -2.39 6.24
C SER A 241 -1.64 -1.71 7.61
N SER A 242 -2.78 -1.46 8.26
CA SER A 242 -2.85 -0.77 9.56
C SER A 242 -3.42 -1.68 10.65
N ALA A 243 -3.57 -1.19 11.88
CA ALA A 243 -4.00 -2.00 13.02
C ALA A 243 -5.52 -2.08 13.13
N ARG A 244 -6.07 -3.30 13.19
CA ARG A 244 -7.53 -3.51 13.21
C ARG A 244 -8.18 -3.00 14.50
N ALA A 245 -7.46 -3.07 15.61
CA ALA A 245 -7.92 -2.52 16.89
C ALA A 245 -8.07 -0.98 16.89
N VAL A 246 -7.43 -0.27 15.95
CA VAL A 246 -7.57 1.18 15.80
C VAL A 246 -8.74 1.53 14.87
N ALA A 247 -8.83 0.83 13.75
CA ALA A 247 -9.89 1.00 12.76
C ALA A 247 -10.34 -0.38 12.29
N ASP A 248 -11.56 -0.78 12.64
CA ASP A 248 -12.07 -2.11 12.33
C ASP A 248 -12.46 -2.21 10.85
N HIS A 249 -11.49 -2.59 10.05
CA HIS A 249 -11.63 -2.79 8.60
C HIS A 249 -10.98 -4.13 8.22
N PRO A 250 -11.56 -4.94 7.30
CA PRO A 250 -10.99 -6.22 6.87
C PRO A 250 -9.55 -6.12 6.32
N ARG A 251 -9.19 -4.95 5.76
CA ARG A 251 -7.81 -4.65 5.30
C ARG A 251 -6.79 -4.50 6.43
N ASN A 252 -7.21 -4.34 7.68
CA ASN A 252 -6.31 -4.12 8.79
C ASN A 252 -5.95 -5.42 9.52
N VAL A 253 -4.75 -5.43 10.11
CA VAL A 253 -4.14 -6.61 10.73
C VAL A 253 -4.74 -6.85 12.11
N PRO A 254 -5.32 -8.04 12.38
CA PRO A 254 -5.78 -8.44 13.71
C PRO A 254 -4.63 -8.60 14.72
N ASP A 255 -4.93 -8.38 16.01
CA ASP A 255 -3.92 -8.42 17.09
C ASP A 255 -3.20 -9.76 17.24
N ASP A 256 -3.89 -10.88 16.98
CA ASP A 256 -3.26 -12.20 17.03
C ASP A 256 -2.24 -12.36 15.88
N VAL A 257 -2.55 -11.85 14.69
CA VAL A 257 -1.62 -11.82 13.55
C VAL A 257 -0.46 -10.87 13.82
N LEU A 258 -0.67 -9.74 14.49
CA LEU A 258 0.43 -8.85 14.91
C LEU A 258 1.42 -9.58 15.84
N ARG A 259 0.94 -10.43 16.75
CA ARG A 259 1.81 -11.24 17.62
C ARG A 259 2.59 -12.29 16.82
N LEU A 260 1.95 -12.98 15.88
CA LEU A 260 2.62 -13.93 15.00
C LEU A 260 3.67 -13.24 14.11
N THR A 261 3.38 -12.02 13.64
CA THR A 261 4.30 -11.22 12.82
C THR A 261 5.55 -10.83 13.62
N ARG A 262 5.39 -10.44 14.90
CA ARG A 262 6.51 -10.21 15.82
C ARG A 262 7.38 -11.46 15.94
N ASP A 263 6.77 -12.63 16.16
CA ASP A 263 7.51 -13.87 16.37
C ASP A 263 8.23 -14.34 15.09
N ASN A 264 7.67 -14.04 13.92
CA ASN A 264 8.30 -14.25 12.60
C ASN A 264 9.43 -13.23 12.31
N GLY A 265 9.50 -12.11 13.02
CA GLY A 265 10.42 -11.00 12.71
C GLY A 265 9.96 -10.14 11.53
N GLY A 266 8.69 -10.25 11.12
CA GLY A 266 8.10 -9.50 10.03
C GLY A 266 7.82 -8.04 10.37
N VAL A 267 7.44 -7.26 9.35
CA VAL A 267 7.22 -5.81 9.47
C VAL A 267 5.84 -5.43 8.96
N VAL A 268 5.11 -4.63 9.75
CA VAL A 268 3.86 -3.97 9.31
C VAL A 268 4.18 -2.54 8.90
N MET A 269 4.01 -2.22 7.62
CA MET A 269 4.21 -0.89 7.06
C MET A 269 2.84 -0.19 6.99
N ILE A 270 2.68 0.85 7.81
CA ILE A 270 1.38 1.47 8.09
C ILE A 270 0.81 2.15 6.85
N ASN A 271 -0.46 1.87 6.55
CA ASN A 271 -1.21 2.51 5.47
C ASN A 271 -1.82 3.83 5.95
N PHE A 272 -1.81 4.87 5.10
CA PHE A 272 -2.36 6.20 5.41
C PHE A 272 -3.77 6.45 4.85
N PHE A 273 -4.42 5.46 4.23
CA PHE A 273 -5.78 5.60 3.75
C PHE A 273 -6.76 5.79 4.90
N ASN A 274 -7.60 6.83 4.83
CA ASN A 274 -8.46 7.27 5.94
C ASN A 274 -9.30 6.13 6.54
N SER A 275 -9.97 5.33 5.70
CA SER A 275 -10.80 4.21 6.16
C SER A 275 -10.02 3.11 6.89
N PHE A 276 -8.70 3.11 6.83
CA PHE A 276 -7.85 2.13 7.51
C PHE A 276 -7.19 2.68 8.77
N VAL A 277 -7.36 3.98 9.08
CA VAL A 277 -6.74 4.63 10.25
C VAL A 277 -7.71 5.42 11.11
N HIS A 278 -8.89 5.77 10.59
CA HIS A 278 -9.92 6.51 11.32
C HIS A 278 -11.16 5.61 11.56
N PRO A 279 -11.57 5.38 12.82
CA PRO A 279 -12.68 4.48 13.17
C PRO A 279 -13.97 4.77 12.38
N ASP A 280 -14.40 6.04 12.34
CA ASP A 280 -15.65 6.40 11.67
C ASP A 280 -15.59 6.21 10.14
N ASP A 281 -14.42 6.41 9.53
CA ASP A 281 -14.25 6.18 8.09
C ASP A 281 -14.21 4.68 7.79
N ALA A 282 -13.62 3.89 8.67
CA ALA A 282 -13.62 2.43 8.59
C ALA A 282 -15.04 1.88 8.60
N GLN A 283 -15.85 2.29 9.58
CA GLN A 283 -17.24 1.89 9.69
C GLN A 283 -18.02 2.23 8.41
N ARG A 284 -17.96 3.48 7.93
CA ARG A 284 -18.61 3.90 6.67
C ARG A 284 -18.11 3.12 5.46
N SER A 285 -16.84 2.72 5.44
CA SER A 285 -16.25 1.93 4.37
C SER A 285 -16.83 0.52 4.35
N VAL A 286 -16.87 -0.15 5.52
CA VAL A 286 -17.42 -1.51 5.67
C VAL A 286 -18.90 -1.54 5.31
N GLU A 287 -19.70 -0.60 5.81
CA GLU A 287 -21.14 -0.50 5.48
C GLU A 287 -21.39 -0.41 3.97
N ARG A 288 -20.51 0.25 3.22
CA ARG A 288 -20.61 0.33 1.74
C ARG A 288 -20.18 -0.93 1.02
N MET A 289 -19.43 -1.82 1.67
CA MET A 289 -19.03 -3.12 1.10
C MET A 289 -20.12 -4.17 1.26
N GLU A 290 -21.04 -3.98 2.21
CA GLU A 290 -22.16 -4.91 2.50
C GLU A 290 -23.43 -4.61 1.67
N LEU A 291 -23.46 -3.49 0.94
CA LEU A 291 -24.53 -3.07 0.03
C LEU A 291 -24.29 -3.53 -1.40
#